data_AF-A0A9W8JCU6-F1
#
_entry.id   AF-A0A9W8JCU6-F1
#
_cell.length_a   1.000
_cell.length_b   1.000
_cell.length_c   1.000
_cell.angle_alpha   90.00
_cell.angle_beta   90.00
_cell.angle_gamma   90.00
#
_symmetry.space_group_name_H-M   'P 1'
#
loop_
_entity.id
_entity.type
_entity.pdbx_description
1 polymer ?
#
loop_
_entity_poly.entity_id
_entity_poly.type
_entity_poly.pdbx_seq_one_letter_code
_entity_poly.pdbx_strand_id
1 'polypeptide(L)'
;MEIWRNMGRRIKYHTEEERQAARRIQSLERRSEPGAKEGRRQENRKAYAKRKVVIVPEPPEVVRALSSMEIGEHSLFEHLFLHHSIIPDPLELPAITLTDADFKIMMGHPPYPSHIIGLPSFEKDWPVISAVFHGYANRRFVSEQEKWIVGAVLRDRAALSSELTKSYRILMREWEQYGVDVRDHGHPDHLATEFIAFQNRLWTSRRLMWLAEDLKQLAEGEQTEALFVALRARLKHFR
;
A
#
# COMPACT_ATOMS: atom_id res chain seq x y z
N MET A 1 23.11 72.33 10.12
CA MET A 1 23.43 71.08 9.39
C MET A 1 23.48 69.95 10.39
N GLU A 2 22.64 68.95 10.16
CA GLU A 2 22.20 67.92 11.10
C GLU A 2 23.29 66.87 11.41
N ILE A 3 23.52 66.59 12.70
CA ILE A 3 24.23 65.40 13.19
C ILE A 3 23.26 64.64 14.10
N TRP A 4 22.22 64.04 13.51
CA TRP A 4 21.29 63.15 14.23
C TRP A 4 20.84 62.01 13.33
N ARG A 5 21.75 61.09 12.99
CA ARG A 5 21.39 59.77 12.43
C ARG A 5 22.51 58.78 12.71
N ASN A 6 22.60 58.32 13.96
CA ASN A 6 23.25 57.05 14.33
C ASN A 6 22.90 56.69 15.78
N MET A 7 21.61 56.49 16.08
CA MET A 7 21.24 55.68 17.24
C MET A 7 21.39 54.21 16.85
N GLY A 8 22.61 53.71 17.02
CA GLY A 8 22.94 52.29 16.85
C GLY A 8 22.04 51.42 17.72
N ARG A 9 21.54 50.32 17.15
CA ARG A 9 20.82 49.27 17.87
C ARG A 9 21.67 48.82 19.07
N ARG A 10 21.28 49.20 20.29
CA ARG A 10 21.92 48.71 21.52
C ARG A 10 21.84 47.18 21.52
N ILE A 11 23.01 46.55 21.63
CA ILE A 11 23.11 45.10 21.82
C ILE A 11 22.44 44.79 23.17
N LYS A 12 21.37 43.99 23.15
CA LYS A 12 20.51 43.72 24.31
C LYS A 12 21.17 42.83 25.38
N TYR A 13 22.24 42.12 25.04
CA TYR A 13 22.96 41.19 25.92
C TYR A 13 24.46 41.32 25.66
N HIS A 14 25.26 41.53 26.71
CA HIS A 14 26.69 41.78 26.58
C HIS A 14 27.51 40.48 26.52
N THR A 15 26.94 39.36 26.97
CA THR A 15 27.59 38.04 26.95
C THR A 15 26.69 36.92 26.42
N GLU A 16 27.31 35.83 25.94
CA GLU A 16 26.61 34.60 25.50
C GLU A 16 25.80 33.99 26.67
N GLU A 17 26.32 34.08 27.88
CA GLU A 17 25.69 33.58 29.11
C GLU A 17 24.43 34.37 29.46
N GLU A 18 24.46 35.70 29.37
CA GLU A 18 23.27 36.56 29.57
C GLU A 18 22.19 36.25 28.53
N ARG A 19 22.59 36.02 27.28
CA ARG A 19 21.67 35.64 26.20
C ARG A 19 21.01 34.29 26.48
N GLN A 20 21.76 33.32 26.99
CA GLN A 20 21.22 32.01 27.35
C GLN A 20 20.33 32.08 28.59
N ALA A 21 20.70 32.83 29.62
CA ALA A 21 19.90 33.03 30.83
C ALA A 21 18.56 33.70 30.49
N ALA A 22 18.57 34.76 29.68
CA ALA A 22 17.36 35.44 29.23
C ALA A 22 16.46 34.53 28.39
N ARG A 23 17.02 33.65 27.55
CA ARG A 23 16.26 32.62 26.81
C ARG A 23 15.63 31.59 27.73
N ARG A 24 16.32 31.18 28.80
CA ARG A 24 15.77 30.24 29.81
C ARG A 24 14.61 30.88 30.56
N ILE A 25 14.75 32.13 31.00
CA ILE A 25 13.70 32.90 31.70
C ILE A 25 12.49 33.10 30.79
N GLN A 26 12.68 33.59 29.55
CA GLN A 26 11.59 33.70 28.57
C GLN A 26 10.92 32.35 28.27
N SER A 27 11.69 31.26 28.22
CA SER A 27 11.12 29.93 28.01
C SER A 27 10.32 29.45 29.22
N LEU A 28 10.65 29.86 30.44
CA LEU A 28 9.91 29.51 31.65
C LEU A 28 8.63 30.34 31.75
N GLU A 29 8.70 31.64 31.48
CA GLU A 29 7.54 32.54 31.45
C GLU A 29 6.49 32.08 30.43
N ARG A 30 6.93 31.74 29.21
CA ARG A 30 6.04 31.16 28.16
C ARG A 30 5.47 29.79 28.54
N ARG A 31 6.08 29.06 29.48
CA ARG A 31 5.55 27.77 29.94
C ARG A 31 4.48 27.94 31.02
N SER A 32 4.53 29.03 31.78
CA SER A 32 3.59 29.36 32.87
C SER A 32 2.35 30.13 32.43
N GLU A 33 2.30 30.64 31.20
CA GLU A 33 1.11 31.35 30.69
C GLU A 33 -0.12 30.42 30.58
N PRO A 34 -1.31 30.86 31.05
CA PRO A 34 -2.55 30.11 30.88
C PRO A 34 -2.82 29.84 29.40
N GLY A 35 -3.03 28.57 29.02
CA GLY A 35 -3.25 28.18 27.63
C GLY A 35 -1.99 27.88 26.81
N ALA A 36 -0.78 28.06 27.37
CA ALA A 36 0.49 27.74 26.68
C ALA A 36 0.65 26.25 26.31
N LYS A 37 -0.06 25.36 27.01
CA LYS A 37 -0.13 23.92 26.68
C LYS A 37 -1.03 23.67 25.48
N GLU A 38 -2.21 24.30 25.43
CA GLU A 38 -3.13 24.28 24.28
C GLU A 38 -2.50 24.92 23.04
N GLY A 39 -1.87 26.08 23.18
CA GLY A 39 -1.16 26.76 22.10
C GLY A 39 -0.06 25.89 21.49
N ARG A 40 0.78 25.26 22.31
CA ARG A 40 1.79 24.29 21.84
C ARG A 40 1.19 23.03 21.23
N ARG A 41 0.07 22.52 21.75
CA ARG A 41 -0.66 21.40 21.12
C ARG A 41 -1.17 21.79 19.74
N GLN A 42 -1.68 23.00 19.59
CA GLN A 42 -2.20 23.50 18.32
C GLN A 42 -1.07 23.81 17.33
N GLU A 43 0.05 24.38 17.78
CA GLU A 43 1.27 24.56 16.98
C GLU A 43 1.89 23.22 16.59
N ASN A 44 1.99 22.24 17.49
CA ASN A 44 2.43 20.90 17.16
C ASN A 44 1.46 20.20 16.20
N ARG A 45 0.14 20.38 16.35
CA ARG A 45 -0.84 19.89 15.35
C ARG A 45 -0.64 20.56 13.99
N LYS A 46 -0.41 21.88 13.95
CA LYS A 46 -0.13 22.63 12.71
C LYS A 46 1.23 22.25 12.10
N ALA A 47 2.25 22.05 12.92
CA ALA A 47 3.59 21.64 12.49
C ALA A 47 3.59 20.19 12.02
N TYR A 48 2.87 19.30 12.71
CA TYR A 48 2.64 17.92 12.28
C TYR A 48 1.83 17.88 10.99
N ALA A 49 0.77 18.69 10.86
CA ALA A 49 0.01 18.83 9.61
C ALA A 49 0.87 19.38 8.46
N LYS A 50 1.74 20.37 8.70
CA LYS A 50 2.72 20.89 7.72
C LYS A 50 3.84 19.91 7.40
N ARG A 51 4.16 18.98 8.30
CA ARG A 51 5.21 17.95 8.14
C ARG A 51 4.65 16.59 7.72
N LYS A 52 3.40 16.49 7.25
CA LYS A 52 2.90 15.27 6.60
C LYS A 52 3.56 15.13 5.22
N VAL A 53 4.87 14.91 5.24
CA VAL A 53 5.64 14.40 4.13
C VAL A 53 5.08 13.01 3.88
N VAL A 54 4.47 12.83 2.72
CA VAL A 54 4.09 11.50 2.25
C VAL A 54 5.41 10.76 2.05
N ILE A 55 5.70 9.79 2.92
CA ILE A 55 6.88 8.95 2.77
C ILE A 55 6.52 7.91 1.72
N VAL A 56 7.11 8.04 0.54
CA VAL A 56 6.98 7.06 -0.54
C VAL A 56 7.98 5.95 -0.23
N PRO A 57 7.53 4.71 0.04
CA PRO A 57 8.45 3.60 0.21
C PRO A 57 9.10 3.26 -1.13
N GLU A 58 10.39 2.94 -1.11
CA GLU A 58 11.06 2.34 -2.27
C GLU A 58 10.80 0.83 -2.28
N PRO A 59 10.16 0.28 -3.32
CA PRO A 59 9.94 -1.16 -3.41
C PRO A 59 11.27 -1.90 -3.56
N PRO A 60 11.45 -3.05 -2.88
CA PRO A 60 12.64 -3.89 -3.04
C PRO A 60 12.88 -4.29 -4.50
N GLU A 61 14.14 -4.51 -4.88
CA GLU A 61 14.49 -4.93 -6.25
C GLU A 61 13.76 -6.19 -6.70
N VAL A 62 13.62 -7.18 -5.82
CA VAL A 62 12.88 -8.42 -6.09
C VAL A 62 11.40 -8.15 -6.38
N VAL A 63 10.79 -7.19 -5.67
CA VAL A 63 9.40 -6.80 -5.91
C VAL A 63 9.26 -6.13 -7.28
N ARG A 64 10.20 -5.25 -7.65
CA ARG A 64 10.22 -4.59 -8.96
C ARG A 64 10.43 -5.60 -10.11
N ALA A 65 11.38 -6.52 -9.95
CA ALA A 65 11.68 -7.55 -10.94
C ALA A 65 10.49 -8.48 -11.17
N LEU A 66 9.85 -8.95 -10.08
CA LEU A 66 8.64 -9.77 -10.18
C LEU A 66 7.49 -9.00 -10.81
N SER A 67 7.25 -7.75 -10.43
CA SER A 67 6.12 -6.99 -10.97
C SER A 67 6.22 -6.75 -12.49
N SER A 68 7.44 -6.69 -13.03
CA SER A 68 7.69 -6.57 -14.48
C SER A 68 7.57 -7.88 -15.25
N MET A 69 7.38 -9.03 -14.58
CA MET A 69 7.19 -10.29 -15.30
C MET A 69 5.85 -10.27 -16.04
N GLU A 70 5.92 -10.46 -17.36
CA GLU A 70 4.75 -10.65 -18.20
C GLU A 70 4.12 -12.03 -17.94
N ILE A 71 2.79 -12.10 -17.94
CA ILE A 71 2.06 -13.36 -18.01
C ILE A 71 1.78 -13.55 -19.50
N GLY A 72 2.33 -14.60 -20.12
CA GLY A 72 2.43 -14.72 -21.59
C GLY A 72 1.11 -14.54 -22.36
N GLU A 73 1.21 -13.84 -23.50
CA GLU A 73 0.11 -13.35 -24.36
C GLU A 73 -0.60 -14.42 -25.23
N HIS A 74 -0.21 -15.70 -25.15
CA HIS A 74 -0.67 -16.74 -26.10
C HIS A 74 -1.53 -17.83 -25.45
N SER A 75 -2.42 -17.45 -24.53
CA SER A 75 -3.07 -18.41 -23.65
C SER A 75 -4.59 -18.29 -23.65
N LEU A 76 -5.28 -19.44 -23.67
CA LEU A 76 -6.71 -19.58 -23.29
C LEU A 76 -7.02 -18.93 -21.93
N PHE A 77 -5.98 -18.68 -21.13
CA PHE A 77 -6.01 -17.93 -19.89
C PHE A 77 -6.68 -16.56 -20.03
N GLU A 78 -6.44 -15.77 -21.08
CA GLU A 78 -6.99 -14.41 -21.15
C GLU A 78 -8.53 -14.42 -21.21
N HIS A 79 -9.10 -15.28 -22.07
CA HIS A 79 -10.55 -15.44 -22.16
C HIS A 79 -11.16 -15.94 -20.85
N LEU A 80 -10.55 -16.95 -20.22
CA LEU A 80 -11.03 -17.51 -18.95
C LEU A 80 -10.88 -16.52 -17.79
N PHE A 81 -9.77 -15.79 -17.73
CA PHE A 81 -9.51 -14.74 -16.75
C PHE A 81 -10.55 -13.62 -16.86
N LEU A 82 -10.85 -13.15 -18.08
CA LEU A 82 -11.86 -12.11 -18.30
C LEU A 82 -13.25 -12.59 -17.89
N HIS A 83 -13.63 -13.80 -18.30
CA HIS A 83 -14.91 -14.41 -17.91
C HIS A 83 -15.08 -14.43 -16.39
N HIS A 84 -14.10 -14.99 -15.67
CA HIS A 84 -14.17 -15.08 -14.22
C HIS A 84 -13.92 -13.74 -13.53
N SER A 85 -13.28 -12.75 -14.16
CA SER A 85 -13.22 -11.39 -13.60
C SER A 85 -14.60 -10.73 -13.51
N ILE A 86 -15.54 -11.13 -14.37
CA ILE A 86 -16.90 -10.58 -14.43
C ILE A 86 -17.89 -11.45 -13.67
N ILE A 87 -17.79 -12.77 -13.82
CA ILE A 87 -18.79 -13.74 -13.32
C ILE A 87 -18.20 -14.56 -12.15
N PRO A 88 -18.78 -14.49 -10.94
CA PRO A 88 -18.28 -15.16 -9.74
C PRO A 88 -18.80 -16.61 -9.59
N ASP A 89 -18.95 -17.34 -10.69
CA ASP A 89 -19.48 -18.70 -10.64
C ASP A 89 -18.44 -19.70 -10.08
N PRO A 90 -18.88 -20.75 -9.35
CA PRO A 90 -18.00 -21.84 -8.95
C PRO A 90 -17.31 -22.49 -10.15
N LEU A 91 -16.10 -22.99 -9.96
CA LEU A 91 -15.40 -23.77 -10.98
C LEU A 91 -15.75 -25.24 -10.80
N GLU A 92 -16.45 -25.81 -11.78
CA GLU A 92 -16.73 -27.24 -11.83
C GLU A 92 -15.54 -27.99 -12.46
N LEU A 93 -14.89 -28.85 -11.67
CA LEU A 93 -13.87 -29.80 -12.12
C LEU A 93 -14.43 -31.23 -12.04
N PRO A 94 -13.87 -32.20 -12.78
CA PRO A 94 -14.38 -33.57 -12.80
C PRO A 94 -14.49 -34.24 -11.43
N ALA A 95 -13.64 -33.86 -10.47
CA ALA A 95 -13.57 -34.47 -9.14
C ALA A 95 -14.12 -33.57 -8.02
N ILE A 96 -14.28 -32.27 -8.26
CA ILE A 96 -14.65 -31.30 -7.21
C ILE A 96 -15.23 -30.01 -7.81
N THR A 97 -16.07 -29.34 -7.05
CA THR A 97 -16.48 -27.95 -7.35
C THR A 97 -15.70 -27.00 -6.44
N LEU A 98 -14.93 -26.08 -7.03
CA LEU A 98 -14.22 -25.05 -6.29
C LEU A 98 -15.09 -23.80 -6.17
N THR A 99 -15.17 -23.27 -4.95
CA THR A 99 -16.00 -22.12 -4.59
C THR A 99 -15.17 -20.88 -4.30
N ASP A 100 -15.83 -19.74 -4.12
CA ASP A 100 -15.20 -18.50 -3.62
C ASP A 100 -14.41 -18.70 -2.32
N ALA A 101 -14.82 -19.64 -1.45
CA ALA A 101 -14.09 -19.95 -0.23
C ALA A 101 -12.74 -20.62 -0.52
N ASP A 102 -12.70 -21.52 -1.49
CA ASP A 102 -11.48 -22.20 -1.94
C ASP A 102 -10.49 -21.19 -2.53
N PHE A 103 -10.95 -20.33 -3.44
CA PHE A 103 -10.12 -19.26 -4.01
C PHE A 103 -9.66 -18.25 -2.95
N LYS A 104 -10.49 -17.94 -1.95
CA LYS A 104 -10.09 -17.10 -0.82
C LYS A 104 -8.93 -17.70 -0.04
N ILE A 105 -8.97 -19.01 0.24
CA ILE A 105 -7.91 -19.68 0.98
C ILE A 105 -6.64 -19.76 0.12
N MET A 106 -6.77 -19.98 -1.19
CA MET A 106 -5.63 -19.97 -2.11
C MET A 106 -4.97 -18.58 -2.27
N MET A 107 -5.67 -17.47 -2.02
CA MET A 107 -5.05 -16.12 -1.96
C MET A 107 -4.35 -15.84 -0.63
N GLY A 108 -4.34 -16.80 0.29
CA GLY A 108 -3.66 -16.71 1.57
C GLY A 108 -2.28 -17.33 1.54
N HIS A 109 -1.71 -17.51 2.71
CA HIS A 109 -0.42 -18.17 2.91
C HIS A 109 -0.57 -19.70 2.89
N PRO A 110 0.43 -20.45 2.39
CA PRO A 110 0.43 -21.91 2.51
C PRO A 110 0.46 -22.34 3.99
N PRO A 111 0.00 -23.57 4.33
CA PRO A 111 -0.41 -24.62 3.41
C PRO A 111 -1.78 -24.38 2.78
N TYR A 112 -1.89 -24.66 1.48
CA TYR A 112 -3.17 -24.61 0.77
C TYR A 112 -3.95 -25.92 0.98
N PRO A 113 -5.28 -25.92 0.86
CA PRO A 113 -6.09 -27.09 1.15
C PRO A 113 -5.73 -28.29 0.26
N SER A 114 -5.46 -29.43 0.90
CA SER A 114 -5.07 -30.66 0.22
C SER A 114 -6.14 -31.22 -0.72
N HIS A 115 -7.42 -30.90 -0.49
CA HIS A 115 -8.51 -31.27 -1.40
C HIS A 115 -8.46 -30.52 -2.74
N ILE A 116 -7.67 -29.45 -2.84
CA ILE A 116 -7.44 -28.70 -4.07
C ILE A 116 -6.09 -29.12 -4.67
N ILE A 117 -5.01 -28.97 -3.91
CA ILE A 117 -3.64 -29.21 -4.42
C ILE A 117 -3.30 -30.70 -4.57
N GLY A 118 -4.06 -31.59 -3.91
CA GLY A 118 -3.88 -33.04 -3.96
C GLY A 118 -4.73 -33.74 -5.02
N LEU A 119 -5.44 -32.99 -5.87
CA LEU A 119 -6.22 -33.58 -6.97
C LEU A 119 -5.26 -34.23 -7.98
N PRO A 120 -5.51 -35.48 -8.42
CA PRO A 120 -4.66 -36.14 -9.43
C PRO A 120 -4.54 -35.37 -10.74
N SER A 121 -5.56 -34.59 -11.10
CA SER A 121 -5.59 -33.75 -12.30
C SER A 121 -5.18 -32.30 -12.05
N PHE A 122 -4.72 -31.93 -10.84
CA PHE A 122 -4.46 -30.54 -10.47
C PHE A 122 -3.57 -29.81 -11.49
N GLU A 123 -2.44 -30.40 -11.88
CA GLU A 123 -1.53 -29.79 -12.86
C GLU A 123 -2.15 -29.64 -14.24
N LYS A 124 -2.97 -30.62 -14.64
CA LYS A 124 -3.70 -30.59 -15.92
C LYS A 124 -4.77 -29.49 -15.92
N ASP A 125 -5.49 -29.34 -14.81
CA ASP A 125 -6.58 -28.38 -14.65
C ASP A 125 -6.07 -26.99 -14.21
N TRP A 126 -4.78 -26.88 -13.88
CA TRP A 126 -4.13 -25.67 -13.38
C TRP A 126 -4.37 -24.44 -14.25
N PRO A 127 -4.32 -24.48 -15.59
CA PRO A 127 -4.60 -23.30 -16.41
C PRO A 127 -5.98 -22.70 -16.14
N VAL A 128 -6.99 -23.55 -15.93
CA VAL A 128 -8.36 -23.10 -15.64
C VAL A 128 -8.48 -22.64 -14.19
N ILE A 129 -7.96 -23.42 -13.24
CA ILE A 129 -7.93 -23.05 -11.81
C ILE A 129 -7.24 -21.70 -11.62
N SER A 130 -6.08 -21.51 -12.28
CA SER A 130 -5.29 -20.28 -12.24
C SER A 130 -6.06 -19.10 -12.85
N ALA A 131 -6.76 -19.29 -13.96
CA ALA A 131 -7.58 -18.23 -14.55
C ALA A 131 -8.73 -17.80 -13.63
N VAL A 132 -9.45 -18.76 -13.02
CA VAL A 132 -10.53 -18.46 -12.07
C VAL A 132 -9.99 -17.79 -10.81
N PHE A 133 -8.86 -18.28 -10.31
CA PHE A 133 -8.17 -17.72 -9.16
C PHE A 133 -7.76 -16.25 -9.40
N HIS A 134 -7.15 -15.96 -10.54
CA HIS A 134 -6.80 -14.57 -10.91
C HIS A 134 -8.02 -13.70 -11.15
N GLY A 135 -9.10 -14.26 -11.73
CA GLY A 135 -10.39 -13.56 -11.83
C GLY A 135 -10.93 -13.18 -10.44
N TYR A 136 -10.88 -14.10 -9.48
CA TYR A 136 -11.25 -13.84 -8.09
C TYR A 136 -10.36 -12.75 -7.44
N ALA A 137 -9.05 -12.82 -7.63
CA ALA A 137 -8.11 -11.83 -7.14
C ALA A 137 -8.36 -10.43 -7.74
N ASN A 138 -8.68 -10.39 -9.03
CA ASN A 138 -9.05 -9.17 -9.73
C ASN A 138 -10.35 -8.56 -9.18
N ARG A 139 -11.42 -9.36 -9.01
CA ARG A 139 -12.69 -8.89 -8.39
C ARG A 139 -12.47 -8.30 -7.01
N ARG A 140 -11.65 -8.96 -6.18
CA ARG A 140 -11.29 -8.47 -4.85
C ARG A 140 -10.56 -7.14 -4.93
N PHE A 141 -9.59 -7.02 -5.83
CA PHE A 141 -8.85 -5.79 -6.05
C PHE A 141 -9.75 -4.65 -6.55
N VAL A 142 -10.59 -4.88 -7.57
CA VAL A 142 -11.56 -3.90 -8.08
C VAL A 142 -12.47 -3.39 -6.95
N SER A 143 -13.02 -4.29 -6.14
CA SER A 143 -13.85 -3.93 -4.99
C SER A 143 -13.10 -3.09 -3.95
N GLU A 144 -11.82 -3.38 -3.70
CA GLU A 144 -10.97 -2.55 -2.84
C GLU A 144 -10.77 -1.15 -3.45
N GLN A 145 -10.39 -1.05 -4.72
CA GLN A 145 -10.17 0.22 -5.41
C GLN A 145 -11.43 1.09 -5.45
N GLU A 146 -12.61 0.50 -5.68
CA GLU A 146 -13.89 1.20 -5.61
C GLU A 146 -14.15 1.79 -4.22
N LYS A 147 -13.88 1.02 -3.14
CA LYS A 147 -13.99 1.51 -1.77
C LYS A 147 -13.04 2.68 -1.51
N TRP A 148 -11.81 2.62 -2.04
CA TRP A 148 -10.87 3.74 -1.95
C TRP A 148 -11.40 5.00 -2.65
N ILE A 149 -11.93 4.86 -3.87
CA ILE A 149 -12.48 5.99 -4.62
C ILE A 149 -13.67 6.60 -3.88
N VAL A 150 -14.65 5.79 -3.46
CA VAL A 150 -15.85 6.27 -2.74
C VAL A 150 -15.45 6.89 -1.40
N GLY A 151 -14.56 6.25 -0.65
CA GLY A 151 -14.13 6.68 0.67
C GLY A 151 -13.26 7.94 0.65
N ALA A 152 -12.49 8.17 -0.42
CA ALA A 152 -11.55 9.27 -0.50
C ALA A 152 -12.15 10.60 -1.01
N VAL A 153 -13.36 10.59 -1.62
CA VAL A 153 -14.10 11.82 -1.98
C VAL A 153 -14.31 12.75 -0.77
N LEU A 154 -14.30 12.21 0.45
CA LEU A 154 -14.56 12.94 1.70
C LEU A 154 -13.34 13.07 2.63
N ARG A 155 -12.14 12.65 2.22
CA ARG A 155 -10.97 12.55 3.12
C ARG A 155 -9.89 13.59 2.83
N ASP A 156 -9.23 14.04 3.89
CA ASP A 156 -8.04 14.86 3.76
C ASP A 156 -6.89 14.04 3.11
N ARG A 157 -6.09 14.68 2.24
CA ARG A 157 -4.96 14.07 1.50
C ARG A 157 -4.04 13.25 2.40
N ALA A 158 -3.89 13.69 3.62
CA ALA A 158 -2.95 13.14 4.56
C ALA A 158 -3.53 11.94 5.33
N ALA A 159 -4.85 11.90 5.54
CA ALA A 159 -5.56 10.70 5.97
C ALA A 159 -5.47 9.61 4.90
N LEU A 160 -5.68 9.97 3.63
CA LEU A 160 -5.53 9.06 2.49
C LEU A 160 -4.09 8.51 2.40
N SER A 161 -3.09 9.38 2.45
CA SER A 161 -1.67 8.97 2.47
C SER A 161 -1.35 8.02 3.63
N SER A 162 -1.85 8.31 4.83
CA SER A 162 -1.64 7.44 6.00
C SER A 162 -2.24 6.06 5.80
N GLU A 163 -3.42 5.97 5.19
CA GLU A 163 -4.08 4.70 4.94
C GLU A 163 -3.40 3.89 3.84
N LEU A 164 -3.02 4.53 2.72
CA LEU A 164 -2.27 3.86 1.65
C LEU A 164 -0.90 3.36 2.15
N THR A 165 -0.23 4.15 3.01
CA THR A 165 1.02 3.71 3.67
C THR A 165 0.79 2.51 4.57
N LYS A 166 -0.34 2.46 5.30
CA LYS A 166 -0.71 1.31 6.13
C LYS A 166 -0.95 0.07 5.27
N SER A 167 -1.70 0.21 4.17
CA SER A 167 -1.95 -0.87 3.21
C SER A 167 -0.66 -1.41 2.60
N TYR A 168 0.26 -0.52 2.18
CA TYR A 168 1.58 -0.90 1.68
C TYR A 168 2.35 -1.74 2.70
N ARG A 169 2.40 -1.31 3.96
CA ARG A 169 3.11 -2.05 5.03
C ARG A 169 2.50 -3.41 5.32
N ILE A 170 1.17 -3.51 5.26
CA ILE A 170 0.46 -4.79 5.43
C ILE A 170 0.81 -5.74 4.28
N LEU A 171 0.69 -5.27 3.04
CA LEU A 171 1.02 -6.09 1.86
C LEU A 171 2.49 -6.47 1.79
N MET A 172 3.41 -5.60 2.23
CA MET A 172 4.83 -5.92 2.27
C MET A 172 5.11 -7.04 3.28
N ARG A 173 4.46 -6.99 4.45
CA ARG A 173 4.55 -8.05 5.46
C ARG A 173 3.98 -9.37 4.93
N GLU A 174 2.82 -9.33 4.28
CA GLU A 174 2.25 -10.51 3.61
C GLU A 174 3.25 -11.04 2.57
N TRP A 175 3.79 -10.18 1.70
CA TRP A 175 4.77 -10.56 0.69
C TRP A 175 6.01 -11.28 1.27
N GLU A 176 6.56 -10.77 2.38
CA GLU A 176 7.69 -11.38 3.09
C GLU A 176 7.30 -12.72 3.71
N GLN A 177 6.12 -12.79 4.31
CA GLN A 177 5.61 -13.96 5.00
C GLN A 177 5.37 -15.13 4.01
N TYR A 178 4.93 -14.87 2.77
CA TYR A 178 4.84 -15.90 1.73
C TYR A 178 6.15 -16.68 1.55
N GLY A 179 7.29 -15.98 1.56
CA GLY A 179 8.59 -16.64 1.40
C GLY A 179 8.97 -17.52 2.58
N VAL A 180 8.54 -17.17 3.79
CA VAL A 180 8.74 -17.98 5.00
C VAL A 180 7.84 -19.21 4.96
N ASP A 181 6.55 -19.03 4.73
CA ASP A 181 5.58 -20.14 4.78
C ASP A 181 5.82 -21.16 3.66
N VAL A 182 6.27 -20.72 2.48
CA VAL A 182 6.68 -21.65 1.41
C VAL A 182 7.89 -22.48 1.83
N ARG A 183 8.84 -21.95 2.60
CA ARG A 183 9.97 -22.75 3.10
C ARG A 183 9.55 -23.69 4.23
N ASP A 184 8.68 -23.21 5.11
CA ASP A 184 8.32 -23.95 6.33
C ASP A 184 7.23 -25.00 6.06
N HIS A 185 6.36 -24.76 5.07
CA HIS A 185 5.17 -25.58 4.77
C HIS A 185 5.03 -25.95 3.29
N GLY A 186 5.84 -25.38 2.40
CA GLY A 186 5.99 -25.88 1.05
C GLY A 186 6.75 -27.19 1.10
N HIS A 187 6.04 -28.29 0.89
CA HIS A 187 6.70 -29.55 0.63
C HIS A 187 7.48 -29.42 -0.68
N PRO A 188 8.79 -29.73 -0.72
CA PRO A 188 9.61 -29.65 -1.93
C PRO A 188 9.06 -30.47 -3.11
N ASP A 189 8.21 -31.46 -2.81
CA ASP A 189 7.59 -32.35 -3.79
C ASP A 189 6.19 -31.86 -4.25
N HIS A 190 5.69 -30.73 -3.74
CA HIS A 190 4.36 -30.18 -4.06
C HIS A 190 4.46 -28.96 -4.96
N LEU A 191 4.80 -29.20 -6.23
CA LEU A 191 4.90 -28.21 -7.30
C LEU A 191 3.67 -27.28 -7.37
N ALA A 192 2.48 -27.82 -7.09
CA ALA A 192 1.22 -27.07 -6.98
C ALA A 192 1.27 -25.91 -5.96
N THR A 193 1.81 -26.15 -4.76
CA THR A 193 1.94 -25.15 -3.71
C THR A 193 2.90 -24.04 -4.14
N GLU A 194 4.00 -24.42 -4.77
CA GLU A 194 4.99 -23.46 -5.29
C GLU A 194 4.38 -22.58 -6.39
N PHE A 195 3.60 -23.15 -7.32
CA PHE A 195 2.92 -22.38 -8.34
C PHE A 195 1.92 -21.38 -7.77
N ILE A 196 1.07 -21.79 -6.82
CA ILE A 196 0.11 -20.88 -6.19
C ILE A 196 0.87 -19.76 -5.44
N ALA A 197 1.89 -20.11 -4.66
CA ALA A 197 2.67 -19.13 -3.93
C ALA A 197 3.42 -18.15 -4.84
N PHE A 198 3.97 -18.62 -5.97
CA PHE A 198 4.58 -17.77 -6.98
C PHE A 198 3.56 -16.77 -7.55
N GLN A 199 2.36 -17.23 -7.93
CA GLN A 199 1.31 -16.34 -8.46
C GLN A 199 0.85 -15.31 -7.42
N ASN A 200 0.70 -15.71 -6.15
CA ASN A 200 0.39 -14.79 -5.05
C ASN A 200 1.47 -13.73 -4.85
N ARG A 201 2.75 -14.12 -4.91
CA ARG A 201 3.87 -13.18 -4.81
C ARG A 201 3.90 -12.23 -6.01
N LEU A 202 3.68 -12.73 -7.22
CA LEU A 202 3.60 -11.93 -8.44
C LEU A 202 2.47 -10.88 -8.34
N TRP A 203 1.27 -11.31 -7.98
CA TRP A 203 0.11 -10.43 -7.81
C TRP A 203 0.34 -9.37 -6.71
N THR A 204 0.86 -9.80 -5.56
CA THR A 204 1.16 -8.91 -4.43
C THR A 204 2.26 -7.91 -4.79
N SER A 205 3.29 -8.32 -5.53
CA SER A 205 4.33 -7.42 -6.04
C SER A 205 3.76 -6.33 -6.95
N ARG A 206 2.85 -6.67 -7.87
CA ARG A 206 2.18 -5.68 -8.72
C ARG A 206 1.36 -4.68 -7.90
N ARG A 207 0.61 -5.16 -6.90
CA ARG A 207 -0.15 -4.30 -5.97
C ARG A 207 0.76 -3.37 -5.16
N LEU A 208 1.90 -3.85 -4.69
CA LEU A 208 2.90 -3.03 -3.98
C LEU A 208 3.43 -1.90 -4.88
N MET A 209 3.73 -2.20 -6.14
CA MET A 209 4.15 -1.18 -7.11
C MET A 209 3.08 -0.13 -7.37
N TRP A 210 1.83 -0.55 -7.57
CA TRP A 210 0.71 0.39 -7.75
C TRP A 210 0.52 1.29 -6.52
N LEU A 211 0.61 0.75 -5.31
CA LEU A 211 0.51 1.55 -4.09
C LEU A 211 1.68 2.50 -3.89
N ALA A 212 2.90 2.09 -4.27
CA ALA A 212 4.07 2.96 -4.23
C ALA A 212 3.88 4.15 -5.19
N GLU A 213 3.38 3.89 -6.40
CA GLU A 213 3.06 4.91 -7.39
C GLU A 213 1.92 5.85 -6.91
N ASP A 214 0.86 5.28 -6.32
CA ASP A 214 -0.24 6.07 -5.73
C ASP A 214 0.27 7.00 -4.61
N LEU A 215 1.18 6.51 -3.76
CA LEU A 215 1.83 7.32 -2.72
C LEU A 215 2.75 8.39 -3.30
N LYS A 216 3.45 8.09 -4.41
CA LYS A 216 4.31 9.05 -5.11
C LYS A 216 3.51 10.21 -5.69
N GLN A 217 2.42 9.92 -6.39
CA GLN A 217 1.50 10.94 -6.90
C GLN A 217 0.95 11.81 -5.76
N LEU A 218 0.62 11.21 -4.62
CA LEU A 218 0.24 11.95 -3.43
C LEU A 218 1.36 12.75 -2.78
N ALA A 219 2.63 12.42 -2.99
CA ALA A 219 3.78 13.15 -2.44
C ALA A 219 4.12 14.38 -3.29
N GLU A 220 4.13 14.22 -4.61
CA GLU A 220 4.50 15.25 -5.59
C GLU A 220 3.52 16.42 -5.63
N GLY A 221 2.35 16.28 -4.99
CA GLY A 221 1.41 17.38 -4.83
C GLY A 221 0.60 17.68 -6.09
N GLU A 222 0.70 16.81 -7.09
CA GLU A 222 -0.32 16.68 -8.11
C GLU A 222 -1.66 16.45 -7.39
N GLN A 223 -2.68 17.15 -7.88
CA GLN A 223 -4.00 17.21 -7.26
C GLN A 223 -4.46 15.79 -6.90
N THR A 224 -5.16 15.61 -5.78
CA THR A 224 -5.79 14.32 -5.43
C THR A 224 -6.59 13.75 -6.61
N GLU A 225 -7.05 14.62 -7.52
CA GLU A 225 -7.63 14.32 -8.83
C GLU A 225 -6.75 13.44 -9.73
N ALA A 226 -5.44 13.65 -9.81
CA ALA A 226 -4.51 12.81 -10.60
C ALA A 226 -4.46 11.37 -10.08
N LEU A 227 -4.38 11.20 -8.75
CA LEU A 227 -4.52 9.88 -8.12
C LEU A 227 -5.88 9.26 -8.47
N PHE A 228 -6.97 10.02 -8.39
CA PHE A 228 -8.29 9.49 -8.75
C PHE A 228 -8.41 9.11 -10.23
N VAL A 229 -7.76 9.87 -11.12
CA VAL A 229 -7.66 9.53 -12.54
C VAL A 229 -6.88 8.24 -12.71
N ALA A 230 -5.74 8.07 -12.03
CA ALA A 230 -4.95 6.84 -12.07
C ALA A 230 -5.73 5.63 -11.54
N LEU A 231 -6.41 5.77 -10.39
CA LEU A 231 -7.27 4.73 -9.81
C LEU A 231 -8.43 4.36 -10.75
N ARG A 232 -9.08 5.35 -11.38
CA ARG A 232 -10.16 5.12 -12.35
C ARG A 232 -9.67 4.49 -13.65
N ALA A 233 -8.52 4.91 -14.16
CA ALA A 233 -7.91 4.32 -15.34
C ALA A 233 -7.55 2.85 -15.09
N ARG A 234 -6.96 2.57 -13.90
CA ARG A 234 -6.68 1.21 -13.44
C ARG A 234 -7.96 0.38 -13.32
N LEU A 235 -9.01 0.91 -12.71
CA LEU A 235 -10.31 0.23 -12.64
C LEU A 235 -10.91 -0.08 -14.02
N LYS A 236 -10.79 0.84 -14.97
CA LYS A 236 -11.25 0.62 -16.35
C LYS A 236 -10.48 -0.49 -17.06
N HIS A 237 -9.20 -0.67 -16.74
CA HIS A 237 -8.40 -1.76 -17.30
C HIS A 237 -8.82 -3.14 -16.76
N PHE A 238 -9.30 -3.19 -15.51
CA PHE A 238 -9.66 -4.44 -14.82
C PHE A 238 -11.14 -4.83 -14.90
N ARG A 239 -11.96 -4.01 -15.57
CA ARG A 239 -13.39 -4.24 -15.83
C ARG A 239 -13.61 -4.48 -17.32
#